data_AF-A0A966WDY9-F1
#
_entry.id   AF-A0A966WDY9-F1
#
_cell.length_a   1.000
_cell.length_b   1.000
_cell.length_c   1.000
_cell.angle_alpha   90.00
_cell.angle_beta   90.00
_cell.angle_gamma   90.00
#
_symmetry.space_group_name_H-M   'P 1'
#
loop_
_entity.id
_entity.type
_entity.pdbx_description
1 polymer ?
#
loop_
_entity_poly.entity_id
_entity_poly.type
_entity_poly.pdbx_seq_one_letter_code
_entity_poly.pdbx_strand_id
1 'polypeptide(L)'
;MCGIICVLSRKTRRATPTAREILTLLDGALEFGAKGDIDQLAQAVTTADRLLRGDAGQLCMADNHQLTSAMTSRIDQLDAIVSTYEQSIEKSAVLQTESSEHAMQEIIRAKDAIWELRHDRIRTAKLVDALAGQGASESARKGYFSIQQAFSGLDRLEVRGRDSAGIHVLVSNHGLKATDKQVKALLENRGEDALFMSGAVRMTETAWSFVYKAAAEIGELGDNTRVMRNAVMADALLRLCVSQPDAQVAVLAHTRWASVGIISEPNAHPVNSEELEGKHDDAYLVAALNGDVDNHADLRVQYGLRVAGPITTDAKVIPALVSRKLATTKNLTDAFRETVAQFEGSVAIAVASATEPDKLLLALHGSGQGLCVGLAEDRFIV
;
A
#
# COMPACT_ATOMS: atom_id res chain seq x y z
N MET A 1 -7.90 -7.29 13.07
CA MET A 1 -8.18 -5.87 12.92
C MET A 1 -8.57 -5.67 11.47
N CYS A 2 -9.61 -4.86 11.24
CA CYS A 2 -10.04 -4.45 9.91
C CYS A 2 -9.33 -3.12 9.61
N GLY A 3 -8.96 -2.86 8.36
CA GLY A 3 -8.24 -1.64 8.03
C GLY A 3 -8.06 -1.43 6.53
N ILE A 4 -8.17 -0.17 6.13
CA ILE A 4 -7.94 0.30 4.76
C ILE A 4 -6.47 0.71 4.65
N ILE A 5 -5.81 0.30 3.57
CA ILE A 5 -4.49 0.81 3.19
C ILE A 5 -4.61 1.41 1.80
N CYS A 6 -4.17 2.65 1.62
CA CYS A 6 -4.07 3.22 0.28
C CYS A 6 -2.65 3.68 -0.02
N VAL A 7 -2.22 3.53 -1.27
CA VAL A 7 -0.96 4.10 -1.75
C VAL A 7 -1.20 4.79 -3.09
N LEU A 8 -1.09 6.12 -3.09
CA LEU A 8 -1.18 6.93 -4.32
C LEU A 8 0.21 7.48 -4.64
N SER A 9 0.84 6.95 -5.68
CA SER A 9 2.17 7.39 -6.10
C SER A 9 2.10 8.74 -6.83
N ARG A 10 3.17 9.53 -6.70
CA ARG A 10 3.42 10.75 -7.48
C ARG A 10 4.86 10.74 -7.98
N LYS A 11 5.14 11.51 -9.03
CA LYS A 11 6.51 11.60 -9.58
C LYS A 11 7.48 12.14 -8.51
N THR A 12 8.50 11.35 -8.19
CA THR A 12 9.63 11.82 -7.38
C THR A 12 10.35 12.98 -8.08
N ARG A 13 10.85 13.94 -7.29
CA ARG A 13 11.64 15.07 -7.77
C ARG A 13 13.09 15.02 -7.27
N ARG A 14 13.43 14.04 -6.45
CA ARG A 14 14.76 13.89 -5.85
C ARG A 14 15.62 12.96 -6.69
N ALA A 15 16.88 13.36 -6.86
CA ALA A 15 17.87 12.52 -7.50
C ALA A 15 18.11 11.26 -6.66
N THR A 16 18.28 10.12 -7.35
CA THR A 16 18.72 8.86 -6.74
C THR A 16 20.09 9.06 -6.10
N PRO A 17 20.25 8.80 -4.79
CA PRO A 17 21.55 8.89 -4.14
C PRO A 17 22.46 7.78 -4.68
N THR A 18 23.76 8.03 -4.65
CA THR A 18 24.76 7.04 -5.01
C THR A 18 25.04 6.11 -3.83
N ALA A 19 25.42 4.87 -4.14
CA ALA A 19 25.88 3.91 -3.14
C ALA A 19 27.01 4.48 -2.27
N ARG A 20 27.93 5.26 -2.88
CA ARG A 20 29.03 5.91 -2.18
C ARG A 20 28.53 6.92 -1.13
N GLU A 21 27.57 7.77 -1.47
CA GLU A 21 27.02 8.75 -0.51
C GLU A 21 26.43 8.06 0.72
N ILE A 22 25.68 6.96 0.52
CA ILE A 22 25.10 6.18 1.63
C ILE A 22 26.20 5.55 2.48
N LEU A 23 27.18 4.88 1.86
CA LEU A 23 28.25 4.22 2.59
C LEU A 23 29.14 5.21 3.33
N THR A 24 29.44 6.38 2.77
CA THR A 24 30.19 7.45 3.45
C THR A 24 29.48 7.92 4.72
N LEU A 25 28.16 8.06 4.71
CA LEU A 25 27.40 8.43 5.91
C LEU A 25 27.47 7.35 6.98
N LEU A 26 27.34 6.08 6.61
CA LEU A 26 27.42 4.96 7.55
C LEU A 26 28.84 4.75 8.10
N ASP A 27 29.86 4.89 7.25
CA ASP A 27 31.27 4.84 7.67
C ASP A 27 31.59 6.00 8.63
N GLY A 28 31.11 7.21 8.34
CA GLY A 28 31.22 8.35 9.25
C GLY A 28 30.51 8.11 10.59
N ALA A 29 29.31 7.51 10.57
CA ALA A 29 28.58 7.14 11.78
C ALA A 29 29.39 6.17 12.66
N LEU A 30 30.09 5.20 12.06
CA LEU A 30 30.99 4.29 12.80
C LEU A 30 32.17 5.05 13.42
N GLU A 31 32.76 6.01 12.71
CA GLU A 31 33.85 6.84 13.25
C GLU A 31 33.39 7.72 14.42
N PHE A 32 32.19 8.30 14.36
CA PHE A 32 31.60 9.06 15.46
C PHE A 32 31.31 8.16 16.66
N GLY A 33 30.73 6.98 16.41
CA GLY A 33 30.49 5.96 17.43
C GLY A 33 31.75 5.51 18.14
N ALA A 34 32.85 5.31 17.42
CA ALA A 34 34.14 4.93 18.01
C ALA A 34 34.74 6.03 18.92
N LYS A 35 34.33 7.29 18.73
CA LYS A 35 34.75 8.44 19.55
C LYS A 35 33.77 8.75 20.70
N GLY A 36 32.63 8.05 20.75
CA GLY A 36 31.55 8.34 21.70
C GLY A 36 30.70 9.56 21.42
N ASP A 37 30.68 9.99 20.16
CA ASP A 37 29.81 11.05 19.70
C ASP A 37 28.49 10.45 19.16
N ILE A 38 27.56 10.17 20.07
CA ILE A 38 26.29 9.48 19.72
C ILE A 38 25.35 10.40 18.94
N ASP A 39 25.34 11.70 19.20
CA ASP A 39 24.51 12.65 18.46
C ASP A 39 24.94 12.71 16.98
N GLN A 40 26.26 12.83 16.69
CA GLN A 40 26.74 12.83 15.31
C GLN A 40 26.53 11.47 14.61
N LEU A 41 26.67 10.35 15.35
CA LEU A 41 26.29 9.04 14.84
C LEU A 41 24.81 9.01 14.46
N ALA A 42 23.92 9.41 15.36
CA ALA A 42 22.47 9.42 15.13
C ALA A 42 22.10 10.30 13.94
N GLN A 43 22.72 11.48 13.83
CA GLN A 43 22.52 12.43 12.72
C GLN A 43 22.96 11.83 11.38
N ALA A 44 24.10 11.14 11.33
CA ALA A 44 24.62 10.50 10.13
C ALA A 44 23.73 9.34 9.67
N VAL A 45 23.30 8.47 10.58
CA VAL A 45 22.39 7.34 10.28
C VAL A 45 21.02 7.85 9.85
N THR A 46 20.47 8.85 10.53
CA THR A 46 19.19 9.50 10.15
C THR A 46 19.27 10.13 8.76
N THR A 47 20.41 10.72 8.41
CA THR A 47 20.63 11.29 7.08
C THR A 47 20.68 10.20 6.02
N ALA A 48 21.35 9.07 6.29
CA ALA A 48 21.37 7.91 5.40
C ALA A 48 19.96 7.34 5.19
N ASP A 49 19.18 7.17 6.26
CA ASP A 49 17.78 6.74 6.19
C ASP A 49 16.97 7.68 5.29
N ARG A 50 17.05 8.98 5.54
CA ARG A 50 16.29 9.99 4.79
C ARG A 50 16.59 9.95 3.29
N LEU A 51 17.85 9.75 2.90
CA LEU A 51 18.24 9.59 1.49
C LEU A 51 17.69 8.31 0.87
N LEU A 52 17.37 7.30 1.67
CA LEU A 52 16.84 6.01 1.22
C LEU A 52 15.31 5.92 1.25
N ARG A 53 14.60 7.00 1.62
CA ARG A 53 13.12 7.06 1.56
C ARG A 53 12.61 7.20 0.13
N GLY A 54 11.43 6.65 -0.16
CA GLY A 54 10.77 6.84 -1.46
C GLY A 54 11.50 6.17 -2.64
N ASP A 55 11.04 6.50 -3.84
CA ASP A 55 11.46 5.93 -5.12
C ASP A 55 12.97 6.08 -5.35
N ALA A 56 13.53 7.24 -5.04
CA ALA A 56 14.96 7.50 -5.22
C ALA A 56 15.82 6.58 -4.34
N GLY A 57 15.42 6.37 -3.08
CA GLY A 57 16.11 5.43 -2.20
C GLY A 57 15.92 3.98 -2.63
N GLN A 58 14.70 3.63 -3.05
CA GLN A 58 14.38 2.31 -3.56
C GLN A 58 15.18 1.96 -4.82
N LEU A 59 15.33 2.90 -5.75
CA LEU A 59 16.15 2.74 -6.96
C LEU A 59 17.65 2.66 -6.67
N CYS A 60 18.13 3.33 -5.62
CA CYS A 60 19.54 3.22 -5.19
C CYS A 60 19.89 1.77 -4.78
N MET A 61 18.95 1.10 -4.10
CA MET A 61 19.13 -0.26 -3.58
C MET A 61 18.73 -1.35 -4.58
N ALA A 62 17.93 -1.03 -5.60
CA ALA A 62 17.41 -1.94 -6.59
C ALA A 62 18.53 -2.76 -7.29
N ASP A 63 18.42 -4.09 -7.25
CA ASP A 63 19.41 -5.05 -7.77
C ASP A 63 20.86 -4.82 -7.25
N ASN A 64 21.03 -4.01 -6.20
CA ASN A 64 22.34 -3.64 -5.67
C ASN A 64 22.68 -4.47 -4.42
N HIS A 65 22.93 -5.76 -4.65
CA HIS A 65 23.28 -6.71 -3.58
C HIS A 65 24.55 -6.31 -2.83
N GLN A 66 25.51 -5.68 -3.51
CA GLN A 66 26.75 -5.21 -2.88
C GLN A 66 26.47 -4.08 -1.89
N LEU A 67 25.67 -3.07 -2.28
CA LEU A 67 25.28 -1.99 -1.38
C LEU A 67 24.49 -2.52 -0.18
N THR A 68 23.46 -3.34 -0.42
CA THR A 68 22.61 -3.85 0.66
C THR A 68 23.38 -4.73 1.65
N SER A 69 24.32 -5.54 1.18
CA SER A 69 25.23 -6.31 2.05
C SER A 69 26.18 -5.39 2.84
N ALA A 70 26.81 -4.42 2.16
CA ALA A 70 27.70 -3.46 2.79
C ALA A 70 27.01 -2.63 3.88
N MET A 71 25.78 -2.19 3.63
CA MET A 71 24.94 -1.50 4.60
C MET A 71 24.60 -2.39 5.78
N THR A 72 24.16 -3.63 5.54
CA THR A 72 23.79 -4.58 6.61
C THR A 72 24.95 -4.75 7.60
N SER A 73 26.18 -4.95 7.09
CA SER A 73 27.38 -5.09 7.92
C SER A 73 27.69 -3.85 8.77
N ARG A 74 27.43 -2.65 8.26
CA ARG A 74 27.64 -1.39 9.00
C ARG A 74 26.56 -1.17 10.05
N ILE A 75 25.31 -1.49 9.72
CA ILE A 75 24.18 -1.44 10.65
C ILE A 75 24.40 -2.44 11.80
N ASP A 76 24.92 -3.64 11.56
CA ASP A 76 25.29 -4.59 12.62
C ASP A 76 26.33 -4.02 13.59
N GLN A 77 27.34 -3.31 13.07
CA GLN A 77 28.37 -2.66 13.88
C GLN A 77 27.82 -1.47 14.67
N LEU A 78 27.00 -0.62 14.04
CA LEU A 78 26.37 0.52 14.69
C LEU A 78 25.44 0.08 15.83
N ASP A 79 24.69 -0.99 15.62
CA ASP A 79 23.80 -1.56 16.65
C ASP A 79 24.58 -2.03 17.89
N ALA A 80 25.73 -2.69 17.68
CA ALA A 80 26.63 -3.10 18.76
C ALA A 80 27.24 -1.90 19.51
N ILE A 81 27.64 -0.85 18.78
CA ILE A 81 28.15 0.40 19.36
C ILE A 81 27.08 1.02 20.24
N VAL A 82 25.88 1.29 19.71
CA VAL A 82 24.79 1.96 20.42
C VAL A 82 24.36 1.15 21.65
N SER A 83 24.28 -0.18 21.54
CA SER A 83 23.99 -1.07 22.68
C SER A 83 25.05 -0.96 23.80
N THR A 84 26.33 -0.80 23.43
CA THR A 84 27.41 -0.61 24.41
C THR A 84 27.29 0.74 25.13
N TYR A 85 26.93 1.80 24.39
CA TYR A 85 26.66 3.12 24.98
C TYR A 85 25.49 3.11 25.94
N GLU A 86 24.37 2.48 25.55
CA GLU A 86 23.18 2.32 26.40
C GLU A 86 23.54 1.65 27.73
N GLN A 87 24.24 0.52 27.70
CA GLN A 87 24.69 -0.17 28.91
C GLN A 87 25.64 0.66 29.77
N SER A 88 26.47 1.53 29.17
CA SER A 88 27.38 2.40 29.92
C SER A 88 26.61 3.47 30.69
N ILE A 89 25.57 4.05 30.06
CA ILE A 89 24.71 5.06 30.66
C ILE A 89 23.89 4.45 31.79
N GLU A 90 23.26 3.28 31.57
CA GLU A 90 22.50 2.56 32.60
C GLU A 90 23.34 2.26 33.85
N LYS A 91 24.60 1.86 33.68
CA LYS A 91 25.53 1.60 34.80
C LYS A 91 25.94 2.88 35.53
N SER A 92 26.00 4.01 34.83
CA SER A 92 26.36 5.31 35.40
C SER A 92 25.18 6.04 36.05
N ALA A 93 23.94 5.64 35.76
CA ALA A 93 22.70 6.31 36.14
C ALA A 93 22.27 6.08 37.61
N VAL A 94 23.20 6.21 38.55
CA VAL A 94 22.91 6.10 40.00
C VAL A 94 22.05 7.29 40.51
N LEU A 95 21.99 8.40 39.77
CA LEU A 95 21.08 9.54 39.96
C LEU A 95 20.65 10.05 38.57
N GLN A 96 19.33 10.06 38.28
CA GLN A 96 18.80 10.64 37.04
C GLN A 96 19.12 12.14 36.99
N THR A 97 19.93 12.55 36.02
CA THR A 97 20.30 13.95 35.75
C THR A 97 19.80 14.34 34.35
N GLU A 98 19.60 15.63 34.07
CA GLU A 98 19.24 16.12 32.73
C GLU A 98 20.22 15.62 31.64
N SER A 99 21.50 15.47 31.99
CA SER A 99 22.52 14.91 31.10
C SER A 99 22.24 13.45 30.69
N SER A 100 21.74 12.63 31.63
CA SER A 100 21.35 11.25 31.35
C SER A 100 20.09 11.14 30.48
N GLU A 101 19.17 12.09 30.58
CA GLU A 101 17.98 12.14 29.73
C GLU A 101 18.33 12.52 28.28
N HIS A 102 19.20 13.52 28.10
CA HIS A 102 19.67 13.92 26.77
C HIS A 102 20.37 12.78 26.04
N ALA A 103 21.30 12.10 26.72
CA ALA A 103 22.02 10.95 26.16
C ALA A 103 21.07 9.79 25.80
N MET A 104 20.01 9.57 26.59
CA MET A 104 18.99 8.57 26.27
C MET A 104 18.20 8.95 25.00
N GLN A 105 17.85 10.22 24.81
CA GLN A 105 17.17 10.68 23.59
C GLN A 105 18.06 10.52 22.34
N GLU A 106 19.36 10.73 22.45
CA GLU A 106 20.32 10.48 21.36
C GLU A 106 20.40 8.99 21.00
N ILE A 107 20.45 8.12 22.02
CA ILE A 107 20.42 6.66 21.82
C ILE A 107 19.14 6.22 21.12
N ILE A 108 17.98 6.71 21.58
CA ILE A 108 16.69 6.38 20.96
C ILE A 108 16.69 6.79 19.48
N ARG A 109 17.14 8.02 19.17
CA ARG A 109 17.26 8.50 17.78
C ARG A 109 18.16 7.59 16.94
N ALA A 110 19.29 7.15 17.48
CA ALA A 110 20.18 6.23 16.79
C ALA A 110 19.53 4.85 16.55
N LYS A 111 18.91 4.26 17.59
CA LYS A 111 18.23 2.96 17.51
C LYS A 111 17.09 2.98 16.50
N ASP A 112 16.27 4.02 16.52
CA ASP A 112 15.17 4.19 15.56
C ASP A 112 15.70 4.26 14.12
N ALA A 113 16.72 5.08 13.86
CA ALA A 113 17.29 5.20 12.52
C ALA A 113 17.97 3.91 12.03
N ILE A 114 18.68 3.19 12.90
CA ILE A 114 19.28 1.87 12.60
C ILE A 114 18.17 0.85 12.29
N TRP A 115 17.10 0.87 13.07
CA TRP A 115 15.94 0.00 12.87
C TRP A 115 15.25 0.29 11.55
N GLU A 116 15.00 1.57 11.22
CA GLU A 116 14.39 1.99 9.95
C GLU A 116 15.22 1.53 8.74
N LEU A 117 16.54 1.70 8.78
CA LEU A 117 17.43 1.22 7.72
C LEU A 117 17.32 -0.30 7.52
N ARG A 118 17.30 -1.07 8.61
CA ARG A 118 17.28 -2.54 8.56
C ARG A 118 15.91 -3.08 8.14
N HIS A 119 14.87 -2.67 8.85
CA HIS A 119 13.55 -3.29 8.81
C HIS A 119 12.58 -2.62 7.84
N ASP A 120 12.82 -1.36 7.50
CA ASP A 120 12.04 -0.67 6.47
C ASP A 120 12.81 -0.55 5.16
N ARG A 121 13.99 0.07 5.13
CA ARG A 121 14.68 0.36 3.85
C ARG A 121 15.19 -0.91 3.17
N ILE A 122 16.10 -1.64 3.81
CA ILE A 122 16.71 -2.85 3.23
C ILE A 122 15.67 -3.95 3.02
N ARG A 123 14.78 -4.17 4.01
CA ARG A 123 13.72 -5.18 3.88
C ARG A 123 12.80 -4.89 2.71
N THR A 124 12.35 -3.64 2.56
CA THR A 124 11.45 -3.27 1.46
C THR A 124 12.16 -3.37 0.12
N ALA A 125 13.43 -2.96 0.02
CA ALA A 125 14.20 -3.11 -1.20
C ALA A 125 14.23 -4.56 -1.70
N LYS A 126 14.54 -5.50 -0.81
CA LYS A 126 14.56 -6.94 -1.11
C LYS A 126 13.19 -7.47 -1.55
N LEU A 127 12.11 -7.03 -0.89
CA LEU A 127 10.76 -7.50 -1.22
C LEU A 127 10.25 -6.92 -2.54
N VAL A 128 10.62 -5.69 -2.88
CA VAL A 128 10.34 -5.10 -4.19
C VAL A 128 11.13 -5.82 -5.28
N ASP A 129 12.41 -6.13 -5.05
CA ASP A 129 13.22 -6.90 -6.01
C ASP A 129 12.59 -8.28 -6.28
N ALA A 130 12.09 -8.95 -5.23
CA ALA A 130 11.39 -10.21 -5.36
C ALA A 130 10.09 -10.11 -6.18
N LEU A 131 9.33 -9.02 -6.04
CA LEU A 131 8.09 -8.79 -6.81
C LEU A 131 8.37 -8.40 -8.26
N ALA A 132 9.29 -7.46 -8.47
CA ALA A 132 9.60 -6.89 -9.76
C ALA A 132 10.37 -7.87 -10.65
N GLY A 133 11.25 -8.67 -10.04
CA GLY A 133 12.21 -9.52 -10.74
C GLY A 133 13.48 -8.77 -11.14
N GLN A 134 14.53 -9.54 -11.43
CA GLN A 134 15.82 -9.02 -11.84
C GLN A 134 15.73 -8.24 -13.15
N GLY A 135 16.40 -7.09 -13.24
CA GLY A 135 16.42 -6.27 -14.46
C GLY A 135 15.10 -5.54 -14.76
N ALA A 136 14.17 -5.51 -13.81
CA ALA A 136 12.92 -4.76 -13.94
C ALA A 136 13.18 -3.26 -14.22
N SER A 137 12.35 -2.66 -15.07
CA SER A 137 12.43 -1.24 -15.41
C SER A 137 12.19 -0.36 -14.18
N GLU A 138 12.68 0.89 -14.22
CA GLU A 138 12.43 1.84 -13.13
C GLU A 138 10.93 2.01 -12.85
N SER A 139 10.11 2.06 -13.91
CA SER A 139 8.66 2.17 -13.79
C SER A 139 8.06 0.96 -13.05
N ALA A 140 8.48 -0.25 -13.42
CA ALA A 140 8.03 -1.46 -12.73
C ALA A 140 8.42 -1.44 -11.25
N ARG A 141 9.64 -1.03 -10.92
CA ARG A 141 10.11 -0.93 -9.53
C ARG A 141 9.29 0.07 -8.71
N LYS A 142 8.94 1.22 -9.27
CA LYS A 142 8.07 2.22 -8.60
C LYS A 142 6.66 1.65 -8.37
N GLY A 143 6.11 0.96 -9.37
CA GLY A 143 4.82 0.29 -9.27
C GLY A 143 4.81 -0.79 -8.19
N TYR A 144 5.76 -1.72 -8.22
CA TYR A 144 5.89 -2.77 -7.22
C TYR A 144 6.27 -2.24 -5.83
N PHE A 145 6.95 -1.11 -5.74
CA PHE A 145 7.17 -0.44 -4.45
C PHE A 145 5.86 0.06 -3.84
N SER A 146 4.97 0.67 -4.62
CA SER A 146 3.63 1.04 -4.14
C SER A 146 2.81 -0.17 -3.68
N ILE A 147 2.86 -1.26 -4.44
CA ILE A 147 2.21 -2.54 -4.07
C ILE A 147 2.81 -3.11 -2.78
N GLN A 148 4.14 -3.09 -2.64
CA GLN A 148 4.84 -3.58 -1.45
C GLN A 148 4.54 -2.75 -0.19
N GLN A 149 4.36 -1.44 -0.34
CA GLN A 149 3.91 -0.58 0.77
C GLN A 149 2.53 -1.02 1.26
N ALA A 150 1.59 -1.29 0.35
CA ALA A 150 0.27 -1.79 0.70
C ALA A 150 0.35 -3.16 1.40
N PHE A 151 1.14 -4.10 0.87
CA PHE A 151 1.37 -5.38 1.54
C PHE A 151 1.99 -5.23 2.93
N SER A 152 2.93 -4.32 3.12
CA SER A 152 3.53 -4.08 4.43
C SER A 152 2.53 -3.51 5.44
N GLY A 153 1.51 -2.78 4.97
CA GLY A 153 0.37 -2.36 5.79
C GLY A 153 -0.54 -3.54 6.13
N LEU A 154 -0.88 -4.36 5.14
CA LEU A 154 -1.67 -5.59 5.34
C LEU A 154 -0.98 -6.55 6.32
N ASP A 155 0.33 -6.79 6.19
CA ASP A 155 1.11 -7.69 7.07
C ASP A 155 1.03 -7.27 8.55
N ARG A 156 0.81 -5.97 8.83
CA ARG A 156 0.68 -5.43 10.20
C ARG A 156 -0.75 -5.46 10.74
N LEU A 157 -1.74 -5.47 9.84
CA LEU A 157 -3.18 -5.41 10.17
C LEU A 157 -3.87 -6.77 10.11
N GLU A 158 -3.25 -7.72 9.41
CA GLU A 158 -3.74 -9.08 9.30
C GLU A 158 -3.91 -9.70 10.69
N VAL A 159 -5.04 -10.36 10.87
CA VAL A 159 -5.35 -11.14 12.07
C VAL A 159 -5.91 -12.47 11.62
N ARG A 160 -6.20 -13.38 12.55
CA ARG A 160 -6.85 -14.65 12.25
C ARG A 160 -8.28 -14.67 12.75
N GLY A 161 -9.12 -15.37 11.99
CA GLY A 161 -10.49 -15.69 12.34
C GLY A 161 -11.47 -14.72 11.69
N ARG A 162 -12.37 -15.28 10.89
CA ARG A 162 -13.40 -14.51 10.13
C ARG A 162 -12.84 -13.39 9.25
N ASP A 163 -11.61 -13.54 8.76
CA ASP A 163 -10.93 -12.54 7.98
C ASP A 163 -10.82 -12.88 6.49
N SER A 164 -10.76 -11.83 5.69
CA SER A 164 -10.40 -11.88 4.28
C SER A 164 -9.57 -10.64 3.96
N ALA A 165 -8.80 -10.67 2.88
CA ALA A 165 -8.02 -9.53 2.46
C ALA A 165 -8.05 -9.37 0.95
N GLY A 166 -7.81 -8.15 0.51
CA GLY A 166 -7.70 -7.83 -0.91
C GLY A 166 -6.76 -6.68 -1.15
N ILE A 167 -6.17 -6.69 -2.35
CA ILE A 167 -5.39 -5.60 -2.90
C ILE A 167 -5.86 -5.36 -4.33
N HIS A 168 -6.22 -4.12 -4.60
CA HIS A 168 -6.53 -3.60 -5.91
C HIS A 168 -5.38 -2.72 -6.38
N VAL A 169 -5.01 -2.89 -7.65
CA VAL A 169 -3.97 -2.11 -8.30
C VAL A 169 -4.59 -1.46 -9.54
N LEU A 170 -4.62 -0.13 -9.55
CA LEU A 170 -5.01 0.67 -10.70
C LEU A 170 -3.74 1.12 -11.42
N VAL A 171 -3.61 0.76 -12.70
CA VAL A 171 -2.47 1.13 -13.54
C VAL A 171 -2.96 2.06 -14.64
N SER A 172 -2.48 3.30 -14.67
CA SER A 172 -2.77 4.29 -15.71
C SER A 172 -1.52 4.62 -16.52
N ASN A 173 -1.68 5.33 -17.65
CA ASN A 173 -0.58 5.83 -18.48
C ASN A 173 0.38 4.75 -19.01
N HIS A 174 -0.06 3.49 -19.11
CA HIS A 174 0.76 2.40 -19.65
C HIS A 174 0.74 2.32 -21.19
N GLY A 175 -0.21 2.96 -21.88
CA GLY A 175 -0.25 3.07 -23.35
C GLY A 175 -0.57 1.78 -24.13
N LEU A 176 -0.76 0.66 -23.45
CA LEU A 176 -1.16 -0.63 -24.03
C LEU A 176 -2.65 -0.62 -24.41
N LYS A 177 -3.01 -1.42 -25.41
CA LYS A 177 -4.40 -1.60 -25.86
C LYS A 177 -4.86 -3.02 -25.59
N ALA A 178 -6.14 -3.19 -25.23
CA ALA A 178 -6.75 -4.50 -25.04
C ALA A 178 -6.71 -5.37 -26.32
N THR A 179 -6.59 -4.74 -27.49
CA THR A 179 -6.48 -5.41 -28.79
C THR A 179 -5.07 -5.88 -29.13
N ASP A 180 -4.05 -5.50 -28.35
CA ASP A 180 -2.67 -5.92 -28.58
C ASP A 180 -2.56 -7.44 -28.42
N LYS A 181 -1.88 -8.12 -29.35
CA LYS A 181 -1.81 -9.59 -29.40
C LYS A 181 -1.30 -10.21 -28.09
N GLN A 182 -0.28 -9.60 -27.48
CA GLN A 182 0.28 -10.06 -26.21
C GLN A 182 -0.69 -9.84 -25.04
N VAL A 183 -1.43 -8.73 -25.03
CA VAL A 183 -2.42 -8.43 -23.99
C VAL A 183 -3.59 -9.41 -24.08
N LYS A 184 -4.10 -9.68 -25.27
CA LYS A 184 -5.25 -10.58 -25.48
C LYS A 184 -5.03 -11.96 -24.87
N ALA A 185 -3.83 -12.52 -25.04
CA ALA A 185 -3.47 -13.82 -24.46
C ALA A 185 -3.41 -13.80 -22.93
N LEU A 186 -2.97 -12.68 -22.33
CA LEU A 186 -2.82 -12.54 -20.88
C LEU A 186 -4.13 -12.14 -20.16
N LEU A 187 -5.13 -11.71 -20.91
CA LEU A 187 -6.43 -11.26 -20.43
C LEU A 187 -7.50 -12.38 -20.42
N GLU A 188 -7.23 -13.48 -21.11
CA GLU A 188 -8.19 -14.58 -21.31
C GLU A 188 -8.81 -15.04 -19.97
N ASN A 189 -10.15 -15.07 -19.91
CA ASN A 189 -10.95 -15.40 -18.73
C ASN A 189 -10.83 -14.46 -17.51
N ARG A 190 -10.28 -13.25 -17.66
CA ARG A 190 -10.11 -12.29 -16.55
C ARG A 190 -11.05 -11.07 -16.65
N GLY A 191 -11.54 -10.77 -17.85
CA GLY A 191 -12.31 -9.56 -18.16
C GLY A 191 -13.77 -9.58 -17.70
N GLU A 192 -14.36 -10.77 -17.51
CA GLU A 192 -15.83 -10.94 -17.40
C GLU A 192 -16.27 -11.55 -16.05
N ASP A 193 -15.39 -11.58 -15.05
CA ASP A 193 -15.73 -12.14 -13.73
C ASP A 193 -16.72 -11.24 -12.96
N ALA A 194 -18.01 -11.57 -13.02
CA ALA A 194 -19.07 -10.83 -12.34
C ALA A 194 -18.93 -10.75 -10.80
N LEU A 195 -18.08 -11.59 -10.18
CA LEU A 195 -17.85 -11.61 -8.73
C LEU A 195 -16.65 -10.79 -8.29
N PHE A 196 -15.84 -10.29 -9.23
CA PHE A 196 -14.65 -9.49 -8.96
C PHE A 196 -13.71 -10.18 -7.95
N MET A 197 -13.44 -11.45 -8.20
CA MET A 197 -12.56 -12.33 -7.42
C MET A 197 -11.09 -12.16 -7.80
N SER A 198 -10.21 -12.88 -7.11
CA SER A 198 -8.77 -12.81 -7.33
C SER A 198 -8.40 -13.09 -8.78
N GLY A 199 -7.59 -12.20 -9.37
CA GLY A 199 -7.15 -12.28 -10.77
C GLY A 199 -8.05 -11.54 -11.76
N ALA A 200 -9.23 -11.03 -11.36
CA ALA A 200 -10.09 -10.25 -12.25
C ALA A 200 -9.39 -8.97 -12.74
N VAL A 201 -9.65 -8.63 -14.00
CA VAL A 201 -9.12 -7.43 -14.67
C VAL A 201 -10.26 -6.65 -15.28
N ARG A 202 -10.23 -5.32 -15.16
CA ARG A 202 -11.12 -4.40 -15.86
C ARG A 202 -10.32 -3.34 -16.56
N MET A 203 -10.67 -3.06 -17.81
CA MET A 203 -9.97 -2.08 -18.63
C MET A 203 -10.92 -0.94 -18.91
N THR A 204 -10.50 0.27 -18.56
CA THR A 204 -11.12 1.49 -19.09
C THR A 204 -10.17 2.16 -20.08
N GLU A 205 -10.61 3.26 -20.67
CA GLU A 205 -9.77 4.08 -21.56
C GLU A 205 -8.56 4.68 -20.83
N THR A 206 -8.71 4.99 -19.54
CA THR A 206 -7.76 5.78 -18.75
C THR A 206 -6.89 4.93 -17.83
N ALA A 207 -7.41 3.81 -17.32
CA ALA A 207 -6.69 2.96 -16.39
C ALA A 207 -7.19 1.52 -16.39
N TRP A 208 -6.30 0.58 -16.11
CA TRP A 208 -6.62 -0.84 -15.96
C TRP A 208 -6.58 -1.22 -14.48
N SER A 209 -7.61 -1.94 -14.07
CA SER A 209 -7.88 -2.37 -12.70
C SER A 209 -7.55 -3.85 -12.56
N PHE A 210 -6.67 -4.18 -11.62
CA PHE A 210 -6.30 -5.53 -11.24
C PHE A 210 -6.71 -5.76 -9.79
N VAL A 211 -7.22 -6.95 -9.46
CA VAL A 211 -7.56 -7.29 -8.07
C VAL A 211 -7.02 -8.65 -7.69
N TYR A 212 -6.55 -8.76 -6.46
CA TYR A 212 -6.07 -9.99 -5.84
C TYR A 212 -6.71 -10.11 -4.48
N LYS A 213 -7.35 -11.24 -4.21
CA LYS A 213 -8.13 -11.45 -3.00
C LYS A 213 -7.79 -12.81 -2.41
N ALA A 214 -7.94 -12.92 -1.11
CA ALA A 214 -7.85 -14.16 -0.37
C ALA A 214 -8.87 -14.13 0.77
N ALA A 215 -9.56 -15.25 0.96
CA ALA A 215 -10.49 -15.43 2.06
C ALA A 215 -10.32 -16.84 2.59
N ALA A 216 -9.96 -16.97 3.87
CA ALA A 216 -9.77 -18.25 4.51
C ALA A 216 -10.36 -18.19 5.93
N GLU A 217 -11.30 -19.09 6.23
CA GLU A 217 -11.89 -19.16 7.57
C GLU A 217 -10.90 -19.74 8.60
N ILE A 218 -9.97 -20.57 8.14
CA ILE A 218 -8.95 -21.25 8.93
C ILE A 218 -7.61 -21.14 8.19
N GLY A 219 -6.56 -20.71 8.89
CA GLY A 219 -5.20 -20.58 8.35
C GLY A 219 -4.23 -19.97 9.37
N GLU A 220 -2.97 -19.78 8.97
CA GLU A 220 -1.90 -19.18 9.77
C GLU A 220 -1.77 -17.68 9.48
N LEU A 221 -1.31 -16.88 10.45
CA LEU A 221 -1.06 -15.45 10.26
C LEU A 221 -0.06 -15.27 9.10
N GLY A 222 -0.38 -14.40 8.13
CA GLY A 222 0.42 -14.23 6.90
C GLY A 222 -0.13 -14.95 5.67
N ASP A 223 -1.10 -15.86 5.82
CA ASP A 223 -1.53 -16.69 4.68
C ASP A 223 -2.22 -15.88 3.58
N ASN A 224 -3.11 -14.94 3.94
CA ASN A 224 -3.85 -14.16 2.95
C ASN A 224 -2.90 -13.26 2.17
N THR A 225 -1.98 -12.57 2.87
CA THR A 225 -0.99 -11.71 2.21
C THR A 225 -0.01 -12.54 1.37
N ARG A 226 0.40 -13.74 1.80
CA ARG A 226 1.24 -14.64 1.02
C ARG A 226 0.57 -15.10 -0.27
N VAL A 227 -0.71 -15.50 -0.22
CA VAL A 227 -1.49 -15.89 -1.41
C VAL A 227 -1.56 -14.74 -2.41
N MET A 228 -1.97 -13.55 -1.95
CA MET A 228 -2.08 -12.38 -2.82
C MET A 228 -0.72 -11.94 -3.39
N ARG A 229 0.35 -11.97 -2.59
CA ARG A 229 1.72 -11.64 -3.02
C ARG A 229 2.20 -12.59 -4.12
N ASN A 230 1.93 -13.88 -3.99
CA ASN A 230 2.24 -14.86 -5.02
C ASN A 230 1.46 -14.61 -6.31
N ALA A 231 0.17 -14.26 -6.21
CA ALA A 231 -0.65 -13.92 -7.36
C ALA A 231 -0.14 -12.67 -8.10
N VAL A 232 0.22 -11.60 -7.37
CA VAL A 232 0.85 -10.39 -7.92
C VAL A 232 2.17 -10.72 -8.63
N MET A 233 3.02 -11.53 -8.00
CA MET A 233 4.34 -11.91 -8.56
C MET A 233 4.22 -12.74 -9.85
N ALA A 234 3.17 -13.56 -9.96
CA ALA A 234 2.90 -14.41 -11.11
C ALA A 234 2.16 -13.69 -12.25
N ASP A 235 1.61 -12.49 -12.03
CA ASP A 235 0.78 -11.79 -13.02
C ASP A 235 1.61 -11.10 -14.10
N ALA A 236 1.73 -11.77 -15.24
CA ALA A 236 2.45 -11.25 -16.41
C ALA A 236 1.77 -10.03 -17.05
N LEU A 237 0.44 -9.88 -16.95
CA LEU A 237 -0.26 -8.71 -17.49
C LEU A 237 0.02 -7.47 -16.64
N LEU A 238 -0.07 -7.61 -15.31
CA LEU A 238 0.30 -6.54 -14.40
C LEU A 238 1.75 -6.12 -14.65
N ARG A 239 2.68 -7.09 -14.72
CA ARG A 239 4.10 -6.83 -15.01
C ARG A 239 4.27 -6.06 -16.31
N LEU A 240 3.57 -6.46 -17.37
CA LEU A 240 3.62 -5.78 -18.67
C LEU A 240 3.16 -4.32 -18.57
N CYS A 241 2.09 -4.05 -17.82
CA CYS A 241 1.54 -2.70 -17.64
C CYS A 241 2.45 -1.79 -16.83
N VAL A 242 2.91 -2.25 -15.65
CA VAL A 242 3.77 -1.44 -14.77
C VAL A 242 5.18 -1.24 -15.34
N SER A 243 5.60 -2.07 -16.30
CA SER A 243 6.91 -1.91 -16.95
C SER A 243 6.96 -0.75 -17.94
N GLN A 244 5.81 -0.20 -18.35
CA GLN A 244 5.74 0.86 -19.35
C GLN A 244 6.30 2.18 -18.76
N PRO A 245 7.07 2.97 -19.53
CA PRO A 245 7.84 4.10 -18.99
C PRO A 245 7.04 5.12 -18.18
N ASP A 246 5.81 5.41 -18.62
CA ASP A 246 4.95 6.42 -18.00
C ASP A 246 3.86 5.83 -17.08
N ALA A 247 3.89 4.51 -16.86
CA ALA A 247 2.90 3.85 -16.02
C ALA A 247 2.86 4.45 -14.61
N GLN A 248 1.64 4.67 -14.11
CA GLN A 248 1.40 5.13 -12.75
C GLN A 248 0.53 4.14 -12.01
N VAL A 249 0.79 3.97 -10.73
CA VAL A 249 0.13 2.97 -9.88
C VAL A 249 -0.54 3.65 -8.70
N ALA A 250 -1.83 3.36 -8.54
CA ALA A 250 -2.56 3.58 -7.29
C ALA A 250 -2.98 2.22 -6.72
N VAL A 251 -2.88 2.07 -5.40
CA VAL A 251 -3.18 0.82 -4.71
C VAL A 251 -4.23 1.09 -3.65
N LEU A 252 -5.26 0.26 -3.61
CA LEU A 252 -6.26 0.21 -2.55
C LEU A 252 -6.28 -1.20 -1.98
N ALA A 253 -6.02 -1.35 -0.70
CA ALA A 253 -5.96 -2.65 -0.04
C ALA A 253 -6.77 -2.63 1.25
N HIS A 254 -7.14 -3.82 1.71
CA HIS A 254 -7.97 -3.95 2.90
C HIS A 254 -7.80 -5.31 3.58
N THR A 255 -7.75 -5.33 4.92
CA THR A 255 -8.09 -6.51 5.72
C THR A 255 -9.51 -6.36 6.23
N ARG A 256 -10.35 -7.35 6.00
CA ARG A 256 -11.78 -7.34 6.34
C ARG A 256 -12.06 -8.30 7.46
N TRP A 257 -12.65 -7.81 8.54
CA TRP A 257 -13.29 -8.63 9.56
C TRP A 257 -14.80 -8.65 9.28
N ALA A 258 -15.35 -9.78 8.87
CA ALA A 258 -16.71 -9.83 8.30
C ALA A 258 -17.82 -9.53 9.33
N SER A 259 -18.50 -8.39 9.20
CA SER A 259 -19.72 -8.00 9.93
C SER A 259 -20.99 -8.32 9.11
N VAL A 260 -21.05 -7.83 7.87
CA VAL A 260 -22.17 -8.03 6.93
C VAL A 260 -21.77 -8.95 5.77
N GLY A 261 -22.38 -10.13 5.66
CA GLY A 261 -22.05 -11.11 4.62
C GLY A 261 -20.87 -12.03 5.00
N ILE A 262 -20.90 -13.25 4.47
CA ILE A 262 -19.96 -14.33 4.82
C ILE A 262 -18.51 -14.02 4.42
N ILE A 263 -17.55 -14.73 5.01
CA ILE A 263 -16.16 -14.69 4.58
C ILE A 263 -16.06 -15.38 3.23
N SER A 264 -15.75 -14.62 2.19
CA SER A 264 -15.59 -15.13 0.83
C SER A 264 -14.85 -14.09 -0.02
N GLU A 265 -14.20 -14.51 -1.10
CA GLU A 265 -13.52 -13.58 -2.01
C GLU A 265 -14.47 -12.53 -2.62
N PRO A 266 -15.71 -12.84 -3.05
CA PRO A 266 -16.64 -11.82 -3.56
C PRO A 266 -16.97 -10.72 -2.54
N ASN A 267 -16.94 -11.05 -1.25
CA ASN A 267 -17.15 -10.09 -0.16
C ASN A 267 -15.87 -9.41 0.32
N ALA A 268 -14.69 -9.90 -0.04
CA ALA A 268 -13.43 -9.29 0.35
C ALA A 268 -13.27 -7.95 -0.37
N HIS A 269 -12.89 -6.91 0.39
CA HIS A 269 -12.64 -5.58 -0.16
C HIS A 269 -11.24 -5.53 -0.80
N PRO A 270 -11.01 -4.73 -1.85
CA PRO A 270 -11.98 -3.79 -2.44
C PRO A 270 -13.07 -4.44 -3.31
N VAL A 271 -14.24 -3.82 -3.35
CA VAL A 271 -15.36 -4.18 -4.25
C VAL A 271 -15.50 -3.13 -5.35
N ASN A 272 -15.96 -3.53 -6.55
CA ASN A 272 -16.07 -2.62 -7.71
C ASN A 272 -17.47 -2.02 -7.88
N SER A 273 -17.64 -1.10 -8.83
CA SER A 273 -18.92 -0.42 -9.12
C SER A 273 -19.88 -1.23 -10.01
N GLU A 274 -19.44 -2.35 -10.59
CA GLU A 274 -20.21 -3.08 -11.60
C GLU A 274 -21.51 -3.68 -11.05
N GLU A 275 -22.54 -3.68 -11.89
CA GLU A 275 -23.84 -4.29 -11.61
C GLU A 275 -24.15 -5.37 -12.64
N LEU A 276 -24.92 -6.38 -12.25
CA LEU A 276 -25.44 -7.37 -13.19
C LEU A 276 -26.29 -6.68 -14.25
N GLU A 277 -26.05 -7.03 -15.52
CA GLU A 277 -26.78 -6.46 -16.67
C GLU A 277 -26.60 -4.93 -16.83
N GLY A 278 -25.66 -4.33 -16.09
CA GLY A 278 -25.26 -2.94 -16.23
C GLY A 278 -24.39 -2.73 -17.48
N LYS A 279 -24.44 -1.53 -18.05
CA LYS A 279 -23.50 -1.16 -19.13
C LYS A 279 -22.15 -0.79 -18.51
N HIS A 280 -21.07 -1.39 -18.99
CA HIS A 280 -19.70 -1.12 -18.55
C HIS A 280 -19.15 0.25 -19.02
N ASP A 281 -19.98 1.10 -19.66
CA ASP A 281 -19.61 2.44 -20.10
C ASP A 281 -19.64 3.48 -18.96
N ASP A 282 -20.14 3.09 -17.78
CA ASP A 282 -20.16 3.95 -16.60
C ASP A 282 -18.77 4.07 -15.94
N ALA A 283 -18.57 5.13 -15.18
CA ALA A 283 -17.33 5.37 -14.44
C ALA A 283 -16.98 4.15 -13.56
N TYR A 284 -15.85 3.52 -13.84
CA TYR A 284 -15.41 2.36 -13.07
C TYR A 284 -14.73 2.81 -11.77
N LEU A 285 -15.25 2.36 -10.63
CA LEU A 285 -14.69 2.63 -9.31
C LEU A 285 -14.50 1.36 -8.51
N VAL A 286 -13.59 1.42 -7.55
CA VAL A 286 -13.46 0.43 -6.48
C VAL A 286 -13.52 1.12 -5.12
N ALA A 287 -14.02 0.43 -4.11
CA ALA A 287 -14.10 0.94 -2.75
C ALA A 287 -13.67 -0.09 -1.72
N ALA A 288 -13.10 0.41 -0.64
CA ALA A 288 -12.92 -0.31 0.61
C ALA A 288 -13.64 0.45 1.73
N LEU A 289 -14.18 -0.32 2.67
CA LEU A 289 -14.96 0.16 3.80
C LEU A 289 -14.43 -0.46 5.09
N ASN A 290 -14.21 0.37 6.09
CA ASN A 290 -14.09 -0.03 7.47
C ASN A 290 -15.29 0.52 8.26
N GLY A 291 -15.94 -0.32 9.06
CA GLY A 291 -17.27 -0.05 9.62
C GLY A 291 -18.40 -0.58 8.74
N ASP A 292 -19.64 -0.16 9.04
CA ASP A 292 -20.86 -0.69 8.42
C ASP A 292 -21.74 0.44 7.85
N VAL A 293 -22.29 0.22 6.65
CA VAL A 293 -23.37 1.02 6.08
C VAL A 293 -24.71 0.38 6.49
N ASP A 294 -25.30 0.90 7.56
CA ASP A 294 -26.47 0.30 8.23
C ASP A 294 -27.68 0.23 7.29
N ASN A 295 -27.90 1.27 6.48
CA ASN A 295 -29.01 1.36 5.53
C ASN A 295 -28.70 0.80 4.13
N HIS A 296 -27.67 -0.04 3.96
CA HIS A 296 -27.28 -0.57 2.64
C HIS A 296 -28.40 -1.34 1.93
N ALA A 297 -29.25 -2.07 2.67
CA ALA A 297 -30.36 -2.84 2.10
C ALA A 297 -31.42 -1.91 1.51
N ASP A 298 -31.78 -0.83 2.23
CA ASP A 298 -32.71 0.18 1.76
C ASP A 298 -32.17 0.91 0.54
N LEU A 299 -30.88 1.26 0.54
CA LEU A 299 -30.21 1.89 -0.60
C LEU A 299 -30.22 0.97 -1.84
N ARG A 300 -29.98 -0.34 -1.68
CA ARG A 300 -30.07 -1.31 -2.79
C ARG A 300 -31.47 -1.32 -3.41
N VAL A 301 -32.52 -1.28 -2.58
CA VAL A 301 -33.92 -1.26 -3.05
C VAL A 301 -34.27 0.09 -3.68
N GLN A 302 -34.00 1.20 -2.99
CA GLN A 302 -34.32 2.56 -3.41
C GLN A 302 -33.73 2.87 -4.79
N TYR A 303 -32.48 2.46 -5.03
CA TYR A 303 -31.80 2.68 -6.30
C TYR A 303 -31.97 1.51 -7.27
N GLY A 304 -32.58 0.39 -6.89
CA GLY A 304 -32.71 -0.79 -7.74
C GLY A 304 -31.33 -1.32 -8.21
N LEU A 305 -30.39 -1.47 -7.27
CA LEU A 305 -29.06 -1.98 -7.56
C LEU A 305 -29.10 -3.47 -7.89
N ARG A 306 -28.46 -3.88 -8.99
CA ARG A 306 -28.40 -5.28 -9.42
C ARG A 306 -27.04 -5.88 -9.03
N VAL A 307 -26.96 -6.44 -7.84
CA VAL A 307 -25.72 -7.04 -7.31
C VAL A 307 -25.74 -8.55 -7.47
N ALA A 308 -24.61 -9.14 -7.87
CA ALA A 308 -24.47 -10.60 -7.94
C ALA A 308 -24.70 -11.24 -6.57
N GLY A 309 -25.51 -12.30 -6.52
CA GLY A 309 -25.96 -12.93 -5.27
C GLY A 309 -24.87 -13.24 -4.24
N PRO A 310 -23.68 -13.76 -4.63
CA PRO A 310 -22.59 -14.00 -3.69
C PRO A 310 -22.02 -12.74 -3.02
N ILE A 311 -22.18 -11.56 -3.62
CA ILE A 311 -21.73 -10.28 -3.06
C ILE A 311 -22.79 -9.74 -2.10
N THR A 312 -22.61 -10.09 -0.83
CA THR A 312 -23.53 -9.77 0.28
C THR A 312 -23.03 -8.64 1.17
N THR A 313 -21.78 -8.20 1.02
CA THR A 313 -21.26 -7.05 1.80
C THR A 313 -21.99 -5.75 1.48
N ASP A 314 -22.27 -4.99 2.52
CA ASP A 314 -22.77 -3.62 2.52
C ASP A 314 -21.89 -2.68 1.67
N ALA A 315 -20.57 -2.81 1.75
CA ALA A 315 -19.59 -1.99 1.02
C ALA A 315 -19.84 -1.88 -0.50
N LYS A 316 -20.54 -2.85 -1.12
CA LYS A 316 -20.85 -2.85 -2.56
C LYS A 316 -21.73 -1.67 -2.98
N VAL A 317 -22.55 -1.13 -2.08
CA VAL A 317 -23.39 0.04 -2.42
C VAL A 317 -22.55 1.30 -2.67
N ILE A 318 -21.36 1.39 -2.07
CA ILE A 318 -20.48 2.56 -2.19
C ILE A 318 -20.07 2.81 -3.64
N PRO A 319 -19.28 1.95 -4.30
CA PRO A 319 -18.80 2.24 -5.66
C PRO A 319 -19.95 2.22 -6.68
N ALA A 320 -21.00 1.42 -6.48
CA ALA A 320 -22.15 1.37 -7.36
C ALA A 320 -22.94 2.69 -7.38
N LEU A 321 -23.25 3.25 -6.20
CA LEU A 321 -23.96 4.53 -6.10
C LEU A 321 -23.10 5.70 -6.56
N VAL A 322 -21.80 5.71 -6.25
CA VAL A 322 -20.88 6.75 -6.76
C VAL A 322 -20.84 6.73 -8.29
N SER A 323 -20.76 5.54 -8.90
CA SER A 323 -20.79 5.38 -10.36
C SER A 323 -22.07 5.97 -10.97
N ARG A 324 -23.23 5.57 -10.45
CA ARG A 324 -24.53 6.08 -10.93
C ARG A 324 -24.67 7.59 -10.76
N LYS A 325 -24.24 8.15 -9.62
CA LYS A 325 -24.28 9.59 -9.40
C LYS A 325 -23.36 10.34 -10.35
N LEU A 326 -22.18 9.81 -10.62
CA LEU A 326 -21.21 10.44 -11.52
C LEU A 326 -21.76 10.61 -12.94
N ALA A 327 -22.61 9.68 -13.41
CA ALA A 327 -23.33 9.84 -14.68
C ALA A 327 -24.21 11.10 -14.73
N THR A 328 -24.71 11.57 -13.59
CA THR A 328 -25.57 12.76 -13.50
C THR A 328 -24.82 14.03 -13.09
N THR A 329 -23.94 13.98 -12.09
CA THR A 329 -23.21 15.16 -11.58
C THR A 329 -22.07 15.59 -12.48
N LYS A 330 -21.46 14.64 -13.22
CA LYS A 330 -20.23 14.81 -14.00
C LYS A 330 -19.03 15.35 -13.18
N ASN A 331 -19.08 15.22 -11.87
CA ASN A 331 -18.01 15.56 -10.94
C ASN A 331 -17.86 14.42 -9.92
N LEU A 332 -16.69 13.78 -9.92
CA LEU A 332 -16.41 12.62 -9.08
C LEU A 332 -16.47 12.95 -7.59
N THR A 333 -15.91 14.08 -7.17
CA THR A 333 -15.92 14.52 -5.78
C THR A 333 -17.34 14.77 -5.28
N ASP A 334 -18.17 15.44 -6.08
CA ASP A 334 -19.56 15.71 -5.70
C ASP A 334 -20.40 14.43 -5.69
N ALA A 335 -20.23 13.54 -6.68
CA ALA A 335 -20.88 12.23 -6.69
C ALA A 335 -20.52 11.38 -5.46
N PHE A 336 -19.25 11.44 -5.03
CA PHE A 336 -18.78 10.77 -3.82
C PHE A 336 -19.39 11.38 -2.56
N ARG A 337 -19.31 12.70 -2.40
CA ARG A 337 -19.85 13.41 -1.23
C ARG A 337 -21.36 13.19 -1.07
N GLU A 338 -22.13 13.29 -2.15
CA GLU A 338 -23.57 13.06 -2.13
C GLU A 338 -23.94 11.60 -1.88
N THR A 339 -23.11 10.64 -2.32
CA THR A 339 -23.32 9.23 -1.98
C THR A 339 -23.11 9.02 -0.48
N VAL A 340 -21.98 9.49 0.06
CA VAL A 340 -21.64 9.33 1.49
C VAL A 340 -22.66 10.00 2.41
N ALA A 341 -23.21 11.15 2.02
CA ALA A 341 -24.22 11.87 2.80
C ALA A 341 -25.55 11.12 3.01
N GLN A 342 -25.77 10.02 2.28
CA GLN A 342 -26.95 9.16 2.42
C GLN A 342 -26.70 7.94 3.32
N PHE A 343 -25.46 7.72 3.77
CA PHE A 343 -25.14 6.55 4.58
C PHE A 343 -25.50 6.76 6.04
N GLU A 344 -26.19 5.76 6.59
CA GLU A 344 -26.38 5.62 8.02
C GLU A 344 -25.32 4.65 8.58
N GLY A 345 -24.91 4.88 9.83
CA GLY A 345 -23.86 4.11 10.48
C GLY A 345 -22.54 4.86 10.60
N SER A 346 -21.49 4.11 10.93
CA SER A 346 -20.15 4.65 11.18
C SER A 346 -19.14 4.01 10.23
N VAL A 347 -18.64 4.80 9.29
CA VAL A 347 -17.85 4.34 8.15
C VAL A 347 -16.59 5.18 7.94
N ALA A 348 -15.49 4.49 7.64
CA ALA A 348 -14.33 5.04 6.95
C ALA A 348 -14.26 4.41 5.57
N ILE A 349 -14.19 5.25 4.53
CA ILE A 349 -14.31 4.84 3.13
C ILE A 349 -13.10 5.34 2.36
N ALA A 350 -12.57 4.48 1.50
CA ALA A 350 -11.64 4.86 0.45
C ALA A 350 -12.15 4.40 -0.91
N VAL A 351 -12.10 5.29 -1.90
CA VAL A 351 -12.51 5.02 -3.28
C VAL A 351 -11.40 5.40 -4.24
N ALA A 352 -11.12 4.52 -5.20
CA ALA A 352 -10.30 4.78 -6.37
C ALA A 352 -11.18 4.74 -7.63
N SER A 353 -10.95 5.65 -8.57
CA SER A 353 -11.71 5.75 -9.82
C SER A 353 -10.77 5.59 -11.01
N ALA A 354 -11.20 4.82 -12.01
CA ALA A 354 -10.47 4.76 -13.26
C ALA A 354 -10.54 6.08 -14.03
N THR A 355 -11.60 6.89 -13.85
CA THR A 355 -11.77 8.20 -14.51
C THR A 355 -10.73 9.23 -14.04
N GLU A 356 -10.38 9.21 -12.76
CA GLU A 356 -9.39 10.11 -12.15
C GLU A 356 -8.36 9.27 -11.37
N PRO A 357 -7.49 8.52 -12.07
CA PRO A 357 -6.62 7.51 -11.46
C PRO A 357 -5.49 8.11 -10.61
N ASP A 358 -5.29 9.42 -10.71
CA ASP A 358 -4.33 10.21 -9.92
C ASP A 358 -4.93 10.72 -8.60
N LYS A 359 -6.15 10.29 -8.25
CA LYS A 359 -6.84 10.68 -7.02
C LYS A 359 -7.36 9.48 -6.24
N LEU A 360 -7.38 9.66 -4.92
CA LEU A 360 -8.10 8.81 -3.99
C LEU A 360 -9.09 9.67 -3.21
N LEU A 361 -10.32 9.18 -3.07
CA LEU A 361 -11.36 9.85 -2.30
C LEU A 361 -11.47 9.14 -0.96
N LEU A 362 -11.41 9.92 0.11
CA LEU A 362 -11.53 9.43 1.48
C LEU A 362 -12.73 10.08 2.15
N ALA A 363 -13.48 9.32 2.93
CA ALA A 363 -14.54 9.86 3.77
C ALA A 363 -14.54 9.22 5.14
N LEU A 364 -14.89 10.03 6.13
CA LEU A 364 -15.24 9.59 7.47
C LEU A 364 -16.64 10.09 7.79
N HIS A 365 -17.52 9.19 8.20
CA HIS A 365 -18.89 9.51 8.58
C HIS A 365 -19.27 8.71 9.82
N GLY A 366 -19.91 9.34 10.80
CA GLY A 366 -20.09 8.77 12.14
C GLY A 366 -18.84 8.95 13.03
N SER A 367 -18.80 8.24 14.17
CA SER A 367 -17.81 8.48 15.25
C SER A 367 -16.92 7.29 15.63
N GLY A 368 -17.18 6.10 15.07
CA GLY A 368 -16.50 4.85 15.46
C GLY A 368 -15.31 4.46 14.60
N GLN A 369 -15.00 5.20 13.53
CA GLN A 369 -13.90 4.90 12.60
C GLN A 369 -12.87 6.03 12.57
N GLY A 370 -11.68 5.74 12.02
CA GLY A 370 -10.60 6.71 11.85
C GLY A 370 -9.88 6.55 10.53
N LEU A 371 -9.26 7.63 10.06
CA LEU A 371 -8.40 7.67 8.89
C LEU A 371 -7.20 8.56 9.19
N CYS A 372 -6.01 8.11 8.79
CA CYS A 372 -4.78 8.89 8.86
C CYS A 372 -4.20 9.00 7.45
N VAL A 373 -3.59 10.14 7.12
CA VAL A 373 -2.92 10.32 5.83
C VAL A 373 -1.46 10.63 6.07
N GLY A 374 -0.61 9.65 5.77
CA GLY A 374 0.83 9.78 5.72
C GLY A 374 1.27 10.53 4.45
N LEU A 375 2.06 11.59 4.65
CA LEU A 375 2.67 12.36 3.58
C LEU A 375 4.12 11.90 3.39
N ALA A 376 4.38 11.22 2.29
CA ALA A 376 5.75 10.92 1.86
C ALA A 376 6.16 11.83 0.70
N GLU A 377 7.44 11.79 0.35
CA GLU A 377 8.01 12.66 -0.68
C GLU A 377 7.39 12.43 -2.06
N ASP A 378 7.01 11.20 -2.36
CA ASP A 378 6.62 10.72 -3.68
C ASP A 378 5.34 9.87 -3.64
N ARG A 379 4.62 9.88 -2.52
CA ARG A 379 3.33 9.17 -2.38
C ARG A 379 2.52 9.69 -1.21
N PHE A 380 1.23 9.43 -1.27
CA PHE A 380 0.34 9.49 -0.11
C PHE A 380 0.07 8.06 0.35
N ILE A 381 0.09 7.84 1.67
CA ILE A 381 -0.23 6.56 2.29
C ILE A 381 -1.39 6.78 3.25
N VAL A 382 -2.41 5.94 3.19
CA VAL A 382 -3.55 5.94 4.13
C VAL A 382 -3.46 4.70 4.98
#